data_AF-A0A935ARK7-F1
#
_entry.id   AF-A0A935ARK7-F1
#
_cell.length_a   1.000
_cell.length_b   1.000
_cell.length_c   1.000
_cell.angle_alpha   90.00
_cell.angle_beta   90.00
_cell.angle_gamma   90.00
#
_symmetry.space_group_name_H-M   'P 1'
#
loop_
_entity.id
_entity.type
_entity.pdbx_description
1 polymer ?
#
loop_
_entity_poly.entity_id
_entity_poly.type
_entity_poly.pdbx_seq_one_letter_code
_entity_poly.pdbx_strand_id
1 'polypeptide(L)'
;MVVPAADPTLSTAPVAAPLTIEQSMRHLGALVGIERTCFEIVGRWTLDIEAADPRIAASTVARHHAWRAGQLRERLPREGPFAADVVIGAPRAWLRVFDDLARFGDVSLRAYAHVVVPRLALGYRAHLRRSTGPADHEVARTLAACLADLQQDRLDVDAIALEAGSDAAAPTDGRSLATRGGLLIGEPPVDGRPAAF
;
A
#
# COMPACT_ATOMS: atom_id res chain seq x y z
N MET A 1 -29.43 -27.25 -29.69
CA MET A 1 -28.40 -26.99 -28.64
C MET A 1 -27.91 -25.57 -28.85
N VAL A 2 -28.47 -24.61 -28.12
CA VAL A 2 -28.19 -23.18 -28.29
C VAL A 2 -27.04 -22.84 -27.34
N VAL A 3 -25.89 -22.44 -27.90
CA VAL A 3 -24.79 -21.86 -27.13
C VAL A 3 -25.25 -20.45 -26.73
N PRO A 4 -25.36 -20.12 -25.42
CA PRO A 4 -25.79 -18.79 -25.02
C PRO A 4 -24.75 -17.76 -25.49
N ALA A 5 -25.24 -16.67 -26.10
CA ALA A 5 -24.42 -15.56 -26.54
C ALA A 5 -23.73 -14.91 -25.33
N ALA A 6 -22.43 -14.63 -25.47
CA ALA A 6 -21.65 -13.95 -24.45
C ALA A 6 -22.28 -12.58 -24.12
N ASP A 7 -22.46 -12.32 -22.83
CA ASP A 7 -23.05 -11.08 -22.32
C ASP A 7 -22.18 -9.86 -22.69
N PRO A 8 -22.69 -8.91 -23.49
CA PRO A 8 -21.93 -7.74 -23.94
C PRO A 8 -21.67 -6.71 -22.81
N THR A 9 -22.14 -6.97 -21.58
CA THR A 9 -21.88 -6.12 -20.41
C THR A 9 -20.59 -6.46 -19.65
N LEU A 10 -19.90 -7.54 -20.04
CA LEU A 10 -18.56 -7.85 -19.51
C LEU A 10 -17.57 -6.79 -20.01
N SER A 11 -17.19 -5.88 -19.11
CA SER A 11 -16.16 -4.86 -19.31
C SER A 11 -14.98 -5.41 -20.12
N THR A 12 -14.81 -4.91 -21.34
CA THR A 12 -13.70 -5.24 -22.25
C THR A 12 -12.40 -4.53 -21.87
N ALA A 13 -12.31 -4.01 -20.65
CA ALA A 13 -11.07 -3.43 -20.16
C ALA A 13 -9.99 -4.54 -20.18
N PRO A 14 -8.85 -4.33 -20.85
CA PRO A 14 -7.81 -5.35 -20.93
C PRO A 14 -7.40 -5.75 -19.51
N VAL A 15 -7.57 -7.04 -19.18
CA VAL A 15 -7.07 -7.61 -17.94
C VAL A 15 -5.56 -7.41 -17.94
N ALA A 16 -5.04 -6.73 -16.93
CA ALA A 16 -3.61 -6.47 -16.83
C ALA A 16 -2.84 -7.79 -16.87
N ALA A 17 -1.79 -7.87 -17.69
CA ALA A 17 -1.01 -9.09 -17.86
C ALA A 17 -0.45 -9.57 -16.51
N PRO A 18 -0.42 -10.90 -16.25
CA PRO A 18 0.18 -11.46 -15.05
C PRO A 18 1.61 -10.97 -14.79
N LEU A 19 2.02 -10.93 -13.53
CA LEU A 19 3.40 -10.61 -13.14
C LEU A 19 4.30 -11.82 -13.42
N THR A 20 5.54 -11.58 -13.87
CA THR A 20 6.59 -12.61 -13.73
C THR A 20 6.96 -12.76 -12.26
N ILE A 21 7.65 -13.86 -11.91
CA ILE A 21 8.12 -14.09 -10.53
C ILE A 21 9.01 -12.91 -10.07
N GLU A 22 9.93 -12.43 -10.90
CA GLU A 22 10.81 -11.30 -10.60
C GLU A 22 10.04 -9.99 -10.41
N GLN A 23 9.03 -9.75 -11.25
CA GLN A 23 8.16 -8.58 -11.11
C GLN A 23 7.34 -8.65 -9.82
N SER A 24 6.81 -9.83 -9.49
CA SER A 24 6.08 -10.09 -8.25
C SER A 24 6.98 -9.87 -7.03
N MET A 25 8.19 -10.42 -7.02
CA MET A 25 9.18 -10.22 -5.94
C MET A 25 9.56 -8.76 -5.77
N ARG A 26 9.84 -8.03 -6.86
CA ARG A 26 10.12 -6.58 -6.77
C ARG A 26 8.93 -5.81 -6.21
N HIS A 27 7.72 -6.14 -6.62
CA HIS A 27 6.52 -5.48 -6.11
C HIS A 27 6.30 -5.78 -4.63
N LEU A 28 6.43 -7.03 -4.20
CA LEU A 28 6.37 -7.41 -2.79
C LEU A 28 7.46 -6.72 -1.96
N GLY A 29 8.70 -6.67 -2.46
CA GLY A 29 9.81 -5.99 -1.81
C GLY A 29 9.57 -4.49 -1.62
N ALA A 30 8.95 -3.85 -2.62
CA ALA A 30 8.50 -2.46 -2.50
C ALA A 30 7.40 -2.27 -1.46
N LEU A 31 6.38 -3.16 -1.44
CA LEU A 31 5.31 -3.11 -0.43
C LEU A 31 5.85 -3.33 0.98
N VAL A 32 6.78 -4.28 1.18
CA VAL A 32 7.49 -4.47 2.47
C VAL A 32 8.20 -3.18 2.89
N GLY A 33 8.91 -2.54 1.95
CA GLY A 33 9.60 -1.28 2.21
C GLY A 33 8.64 -0.17 2.64
N ILE A 34 7.54 0.00 1.91
CA ILE A 34 6.50 1.01 2.21
C ILE A 34 5.88 0.76 3.58
N GLU A 35 5.46 -0.47 3.87
CA GLU A 35 4.85 -0.84 5.16
C GLU A 35 5.81 -0.59 6.33
N ARG A 36 7.10 -0.92 6.19
CA ARG A 36 8.11 -0.63 7.22
C ARG A 36 8.30 0.87 7.45
N THR A 37 8.38 1.65 6.38
CA THR A 37 8.51 3.10 6.51
C THR A 37 7.26 3.72 7.16
N CYS A 38 6.06 3.23 6.83
CA CYS A 38 4.84 3.65 7.52
C CYS A 38 4.87 3.29 9.01
N PHE A 39 5.33 2.09 9.38
CA PHE A 39 5.52 1.72 10.79
C PHE A 39 6.43 2.71 11.52
N GLU A 40 7.58 3.06 10.93
CA GLU A 40 8.54 3.99 11.55
C GLU A 40 7.96 5.40 11.70
N ILE A 41 7.27 5.93 10.67
CA ILE A 41 6.71 7.27 10.70
C ILE A 41 5.54 7.36 11.68
N VAL A 42 4.56 6.46 11.55
CA VAL A 42 3.36 6.47 12.41
C VAL A 42 3.73 6.12 13.85
N GLY A 43 4.68 5.19 14.04
CA GLY A 43 5.20 4.86 15.35
C GLY A 43 5.88 6.05 16.04
N ARG A 44 6.60 6.89 15.29
CA ARG A 44 7.20 8.11 15.85
C ARG A 44 6.18 9.12 16.35
N TRP A 45 5.06 9.30 15.65
CA TRP A 45 4.01 10.23 16.08
C TRP A 45 3.44 9.91 17.46
N THR A 46 3.50 8.65 17.89
CA THR A 46 3.01 8.26 19.23
C THR A 46 3.73 8.96 20.37
N LEU A 47 4.95 9.48 20.12
CA LEU A 47 5.75 10.24 21.08
C LEU A 47 5.23 11.67 21.26
N ASP A 48 4.61 12.24 20.22
CA ASP A 48 4.21 13.64 20.16
C ASP A 48 2.71 13.82 20.45
N ILE A 49 1.87 12.86 20.06
CA ILE A 49 0.43 12.93 20.26
C ILE A 49 0.09 12.95 21.76
N GLU A 50 -0.47 14.04 22.27
CA GLU A 50 -0.84 14.17 23.69
C GLU A 50 -2.11 13.38 24.06
N ALA A 51 -3.13 13.42 23.21
CA ALA A 51 -4.44 12.82 23.45
C ALA A 51 -4.37 11.28 23.44
N ALA A 52 -5.04 10.63 24.40
CA ALA A 52 -4.97 9.19 24.58
C ALA A 52 -5.51 8.39 23.38
N ASP A 53 -6.72 8.71 22.91
CA ASP A 53 -7.36 7.92 21.84
C ASP A 53 -6.60 8.01 20.51
N PRO A 54 -6.19 9.20 20.02
CA PRO A 54 -5.35 9.29 18.83
C PRO A 54 -3.97 8.60 19.02
N ARG A 55 -3.39 8.63 20.22
CA ARG A 55 -2.12 7.93 20.49
C ARG A 55 -2.29 6.41 20.41
N ILE A 56 -3.38 5.87 20.95
CA ILE A 56 -3.73 4.45 20.86
C ILE A 56 -3.99 4.06 19.40
N ALA A 57 -4.70 4.89 18.65
CA ALA A 57 -4.95 4.69 17.22
C ALA A 57 -3.65 4.62 16.43
N ALA A 58 -2.76 5.61 16.58
CA ALA A 58 -1.46 5.62 15.93
C ALA A 58 -0.60 4.40 16.30
N SER A 59 -0.58 4.02 17.58
CA SER A 59 0.15 2.83 18.05
C SER A 59 -0.39 1.55 17.41
N THR A 60 -1.70 1.45 17.27
CA THR A 60 -2.37 0.29 16.64
C THR A 60 -2.05 0.21 15.15
N VAL A 61 -2.22 1.32 14.43
CA VAL A 61 -1.89 1.42 12.99
C VAL A 61 -0.42 1.11 12.73
N ALA A 62 0.50 1.63 13.55
CA ALA A 62 1.92 1.32 13.45
C ALA A 62 2.16 -0.20 13.61
N ARG A 63 1.57 -0.82 14.63
CA ARG A 63 1.69 -2.28 14.83
C ARG A 63 1.15 -3.07 13.65
N HIS A 64 0.03 -2.65 13.05
CA HIS A 64 -0.54 -3.30 11.88
C HIS A 64 0.37 -3.15 10.64
N HIS A 65 1.03 -2.01 10.44
CA HIS A 65 2.07 -1.87 9.42
C HIS A 65 3.25 -2.83 9.63
N ALA A 66 3.74 -2.96 10.86
CA ALA A 66 4.79 -3.93 11.17
C ALA A 66 4.34 -5.38 10.89
N TRP A 67 3.10 -5.72 11.24
CA TRP A 67 2.52 -7.02 10.94
C TRP A 67 2.43 -7.27 9.43
N ARG A 68 1.83 -6.36 8.65
CA ARG A 68 1.74 -6.47 7.18
C ARG A 68 3.10 -6.60 6.52
N ALA A 69 4.09 -5.81 6.95
CA ALA A 69 5.47 -5.95 6.47
C ALA A 69 6.05 -7.35 6.73
N GLY A 70 5.77 -7.93 7.90
CA GLY A 70 6.12 -9.30 8.26
C GLY A 70 5.49 -10.33 7.31
N GLN A 71 4.15 -10.26 7.16
CA GLN A 71 3.40 -11.17 6.31
C GLN A 71 3.89 -11.14 4.85
N LEU A 72 4.13 -9.95 4.31
CA LEU A 72 4.66 -9.78 2.96
C LEU A 72 6.09 -10.30 2.82
N ARG A 73 6.94 -10.06 3.84
CA ARG A 73 8.33 -10.52 3.82
C ARG A 73 8.43 -12.05 3.82
N GLU A 74 7.49 -12.76 4.43
CA GLU A 74 7.42 -14.21 4.40
C GLU A 74 7.08 -14.78 3.01
N ARG A 75 6.57 -13.97 2.08
CA ARG A 75 6.30 -14.39 0.70
C ARG A 75 7.52 -14.22 -0.22
N LEU A 76 8.54 -13.50 0.24
CA LEU A 76 9.78 -13.31 -0.49
C LEU A 76 10.80 -14.41 -0.16
N PRO A 77 11.58 -14.89 -1.15
CA PRO A 77 12.69 -15.80 -0.89
C PRO A 77 13.62 -15.26 0.21
N ARG A 78 14.08 -16.17 1.07
CA ARG A 78 15.12 -15.88 2.08
C ARG A 78 16.44 -16.56 1.73
N GLU A 79 16.35 -17.66 0.98
CA GLU A 79 17.46 -18.52 0.60
C GLU A 79 17.28 -18.96 -0.86
N GLY A 80 18.33 -19.50 -1.46
CA GLY A 80 18.32 -19.99 -2.83
C GLY A 80 18.67 -18.92 -3.88
N PRO A 81 18.63 -19.28 -5.17
CA PRO A 81 19.19 -18.48 -6.26
C PRO A 81 18.55 -17.10 -6.43
N PHE A 82 17.28 -16.95 -6.03
CA PHE A 82 16.55 -15.69 -6.15
C PHE A 82 16.69 -14.77 -4.93
N ALA A 83 17.27 -15.24 -3.82
CA ALA A 83 17.33 -14.47 -2.58
C ALA A 83 18.22 -13.22 -2.70
N ALA A 84 19.30 -13.30 -3.48
CA ALA A 84 20.22 -12.18 -3.71
C ALA A 84 19.58 -11.04 -4.53
N ASP A 85 18.57 -11.36 -5.35
CA ASP A 85 17.88 -10.40 -6.22
C ASP A 85 16.68 -9.71 -5.53
N VAL A 86 16.35 -10.13 -4.30
CA VAL A 86 15.26 -9.53 -3.52
C VAL A 86 15.70 -8.16 -3.00
N VAL A 87 15.18 -7.11 -3.63
CA VAL A 87 15.33 -5.73 -3.16
C VAL A 87 14.14 -5.35 -2.28
N ILE A 88 14.42 -4.97 -1.03
CA ILE A 88 13.43 -4.44 -0.09
C ILE A 88 13.72 -2.96 0.12
N GLY A 89 12.75 -2.11 -0.18
CA GLY A 89 12.86 -0.68 0.02
C GLY A 89 11.68 0.05 -0.58
N ALA A 90 11.26 1.13 0.05
CA ALA A 90 10.20 1.95 -0.51
C ALA A 90 10.68 2.58 -1.83
N PRO A 91 9.86 2.55 -2.90
CA PRO A 91 10.21 3.21 -4.16
C PRO A 91 10.46 4.71 -3.96
N ARG A 92 11.34 5.32 -4.76
CA ARG A 92 11.64 6.76 -4.67
C ARG A 92 10.38 7.65 -4.76
N ALA A 93 9.37 7.22 -5.51
CA ALA A 93 8.08 7.92 -5.63
C ALA A 93 7.34 8.05 -4.27
N TRP A 94 7.60 7.15 -3.32
CA TRP A 94 7.04 7.19 -1.98
C TRP A 94 7.79 8.11 -1.02
N LEU A 95 9.07 8.40 -1.28
CA LEU A 95 9.89 9.23 -0.39
C LEU A 95 9.27 10.61 -0.17
N ARG A 96 8.74 11.24 -1.22
CA ARG A 96 8.06 12.54 -1.08
C ARG A 96 6.79 12.45 -0.23
N VAL A 97 6.00 11.38 -0.41
CA VAL A 97 4.80 11.15 0.41
C VAL A 97 5.20 10.99 1.87
N PHE A 98 6.29 10.28 2.15
CA PHE A 98 6.82 10.10 3.50
C PHE A 98 7.42 11.37 4.09
N ASP A 99 8.15 12.16 3.31
CA ASP A 99 8.68 13.44 3.75
C ASP A 99 7.55 14.39 4.15
N ASP A 100 6.49 14.45 3.33
CA ASP A 100 5.31 15.26 3.62
C ASP A 100 4.60 14.71 4.86
N LEU A 101 4.40 13.40 4.95
CA LEU A 101 3.78 12.73 6.11
C LEU A 101 4.53 13.02 7.42
N ALA A 102 5.87 12.93 7.39
CA ALA A 102 6.73 13.19 8.54
C ALA A 102 6.70 14.66 9.01
N ARG A 103 6.38 15.59 8.11
CA ARG A 103 6.29 17.03 8.44
C ARG A 103 4.99 17.43 9.14
N PHE A 104 3.93 16.63 9.02
CA PHE A 104 2.60 17.02 9.51
C PHE A 104 2.31 16.76 11.00
N GLY A 105 3.27 16.31 11.81
CA GLY A 105 3.19 16.27 13.29
C GLY A 105 1.89 15.66 13.85
N ASP A 106 1.32 16.17 14.95
CA ASP A 106 0.10 15.65 15.62
C ASP A 106 -1.18 15.63 14.75
N VAL A 107 -1.20 16.31 13.60
CA VAL A 107 -2.38 16.48 12.72
C VAL A 107 -2.55 15.29 11.74
N SER A 108 -1.72 14.25 11.86
CA SER A 108 -1.33 13.45 10.70
C SER A 108 -1.99 12.07 10.58
N LEU A 109 -2.80 11.62 11.54
CA LEU A 109 -3.58 10.38 11.41
C LEU A 109 -4.64 10.48 10.29
N ARG A 110 -5.33 11.62 10.21
CA ARG A 110 -6.31 11.88 9.14
C ARG A 110 -5.63 12.01 7.77
N ALA A 111 -4.48 12.70 7.72
CA ALA A 111 -3.68 12.80 6.50
C ALA A 111 -3.20 11.42 6.04
N TYR A 112 -2.72 10.58 6.97
CA TYR A 112 -2.41 9.17 6.72
C TYR A 112 -3.61 8.42 6.12
N ALA A 113 -4.78 8.49 6.78
CA ALA A 113 -5.99 7.78 6.38
C ALA A 113 -6.49 8.16 4.97
N HIS A 114 -6.35 9.43 4.58
CA HIS A 114 -6.85 9.92 3.28
C HIS A 114 -5.79 10.02 2.18
N VAL A 115 -4.50 10.00 2.50
CA VAL A 115 -3.41 10.11 1.51
C VAL A 115 -2.66 8.80 1.36
N VAL A 116 -2.16 8.25 2.47
CA VAL A 116 -1.25 7.09 2.46
C VAL A 116 -2.04 5.82 2.18
N VAL A 117 -3.11 5.58 2.96
CA VAL A 117 -3.91 4.36 2.85
C VAL A 117 -4.45 4.13 1.43
N PRO A 118 -5.07 5.12 0.73
CA PRO A 118 -5.61 4.87 -0.61
C PRO A 118 -4.53 4.52 -1.64
N ARG A 119 -3.34 5.12 -1.54
CA ARG A 119 -2.20 4.84 -2.43
C ARG A 119 -1.63 3.45 -2.19
N LEU A 120 -1.48 3.08 -0.93
CA LEU A 120 -0.97 1.77 -0.54
C LEU A 120 -1.97 0.67 -0.92
N ALA A 121 -3.26 0.89 -0.67
CA ALA A 121 -4.34 0.01 -1.11
C ALA A 121 -4.35 -0.17 -2.63
N LEU A 122 -4.02 0.87 -3.40
CA LEU A 122 -3.88 0.74 -4.84
C LEU A 122 -2.70 -0.15 -5.25
N GLY A 123 -1.56 -0.07 -4.54
CA GLY A 123 -0.43 -0.98 -4.72
C GLY A 123 -0.83 -2.44 -4.49
N TYR A 124 -1.47 -2.73 -3.35
CA TYR A 124 -2.04 -4.06 -3.06
C TYR A 124 -2.97 -4.57 -4.15
N ARG A 125 -3.94 -3.74 -4.56
CA ARG A 125 -4.90 -4.09 -5.63
C ARG A 125 -4.24 -4.28 -6.98
N ALA A 126 -3.22 -3.49 -7.30
CA ALA A 126 -2.46 -3.62 -8.54
C ALA A 126 -1.72 -4.96 -8.61
N HIS A 127 -1.17 -5.43 -7.50
CA HIS A 127 -0.58 -6.77 -7.43
C HIS A 127 -1.67 -7.84 -7.58
N LEU A 128 -2.73 -7.77 -6.76
CA LEU A 128 -3.83 -8.75 -6.75
C LEU A 128 -4.45 -8.96 -8.14
N ARG A 129 -4.68 -7.89 -8.91
CA ARG A 129 -5.24 -7.97 -10.26
C ARG A 129 -4.35 -8.71 -11.26
N ARG A 130 -3.06 -8.85 -10.96
CA ARG A 130 -2.05 -9.50 -11.81
C ARG A 130 -1.58 -10.85 -11.23
N SER A 131 -2.16 -11.29 -10.11
CA SER A 131 -1.94 -12.62 -9.54
C SER A 131 -2.80 -13.66 -10.26
N THR A 132 -2.25 -14.86 -10.41
CA THR A 132 -2.89 -16.02 -11.06
C THR A 132 -3.23 -17.11 -10.06
N GLY A 133 -4.38 -17.77 -10.25
CA GLY A 133 -4.93 -18.74 -9.28
C GLY A 133 -3.96 -19.87 -8.88
N PRO A 134 -3.31 -20.59 -9.82
CA PRO A 134 -2.46 -21.73 -9.48
C PRO A 134 -1.10 -21.37 -8.88
N ALA A 135 -0.47 -20.27 -9.32
CA ALA A 135 0.89 -19.92 -8.93
C ALA A 135 0.95 -18.96 -7.72
N ASP A 136 -0.03 -18.08 -7.59
CA ASP A 136 0.02 -16.96 -6.66
C ASP A 136 -0.97 -17.09 -5.50
N HIS A 137 -1.59 -18.26 -5.29
CA HIS A 137 -2.70 -18.40 -4.32
C HIS A 137 -2.37 -17.85 -2.93
N GLU A 138 -1.23 -18.26 -2.35
CA GLU A 138 -0.80 -17.82 -1.02
C GLU A 138 -0.42 -16.34 -1.00
N VAL A 139 0.19 -15.84 -2.08
CA VAL A 139 0.53 -14.41 -2.24
C VAL A 139 -0.75 -13.58 -2.31
N ALA A 140 -1.71 -13.98 -3.13
CA ALA A 140 -3.00 -13.32 -3.30
C ALA A 140 -3.79 -13.31 -1.98
N ARG A 141 -3.84 -14.43 -1.26
CA ARG A 141 -4.46 -14.50 0.05
C ARG A 141 -3.80 -13.55 1.06
N THR A 142 -2.47 -13.50 1.08
CA THR A 142 -1.71 -12.60 1.97
C THR A 142 -1.99 -11.13 1.64
N LEU A 143 -1.97 -10.77 0.35
CA LEU A 143 -2.26 -9.41 -0.13
C LEU A 143 -3.70 -8.99 0.19
N ALA A 144 -4.67 -9.89 0.03
CA ALA A 144 -6.07 -9.63 0.35
C ALA A 144 -6.27 -9.39 1.85
N ALA A 145 -5.62 -10.19 2.70
CA ALA A 145 -5.66 -10.01 4.16
C ALA A 145 -5.04 -8.66 4.57
N CYS A 146 -3.86 -8.32 4.04
CA CYS A 146 -3.22 -7.04 4.32
C CYS A 146 -4.06 -5.85 3.83
N LEU A 147 -4.68 -5.96 2.65
CA LEU A 147 -5.56 -4.93 2.12
C LEU A 147 -6.79 -4.72 3.00
N ALA A 148 -7.44 -5.79 3.44
CA ALA A 148 -8.61 -5.70 4.32
C ALA A 148 -8.26 -5.03 5.65
N ASP A 149 -7.15 -5.45 6.27
CA ASP A 149 -6.62 -4.88 7.51
C ASP A 149 -6.28 -3.38 7.36
N LEU A 150 -5.61 -3.00 6.28
CA LEU A 150 -5.32 -1.59 5.95
C LEU A 150 -6.60 -0.75 5.74
N GLN A 151 -7.64 -1.34 5.14
CA GLN A 151 -8.92 -0.65 4.96
C GLN A 151 -9.66 -0.49 6.29
N GLN A 152 -9.56 -1.46 7.20
CA GLN A 152 -10.12 -1.37 8.54
C GLN A 152 -9.43 -0.27 9.35
N ASP A 153 -8.09 -0.21 9.33
CA ASP A 153 -7.31 0.85 9.99
C ASP A 153 -7.81 2.25 9.63
N ARG A 154 -8.12 2.47 8.34
CA ARG A 154 -8.65 3.75 7.88
C ARG A 154 -10.02 4.06 8.49
N LEU A 155 -10.93 3.10 8.53
CA LEU A 155 -12.27 3.30 9.08
C LEU A 155 -12.21 3.61 10.57
N ASP A 156 -11.33 2.91 11.29
CA ASP A 156 -11.14 3.11 12.74
C ASP A 156 -10.56 4.50 13.02
N VAL A 157 -9.57 4.94 12.24
CA VAL A 157 -9.02 6.30 12.34
C VAL A 157 -10.07 7.37 12.00
N ASP A 158 -10.87 7.17 10.95
CA ASP A 158 -11.93 8.09 10.56
C ASP A 158 -13.00 8.21 11.69
N ALA A 159 -13.33 7.11 12.37
CA ALA A 159 -14.26 7.10 13.50
C ALA A 159 -13.72 7.89 14.71
N ILE A 160 -12.46 7.66 15.09
CA ILE A 160 -11.80 8.37 16.21
C ILE A 160 -11.71 9.88 15.93
N ALA A 161 -11.43 10.26 14.67
CA ALA A 161 -11.37 11.66 14.28
C ALA A 161 -12.74 12.36 14.40
N LEU A 162 -13.84 11.65 14.09
CA LEU A 162 -15.20 12.16 14.22
C LEU A 162 -15.60 12.35 15.69
N GLU A 163 -15.28 11.37 16.55
CA GLU A 163 -15.57 11.41 17.99
C GLU A 163 -14.79 12.53 18.71
N ALA A 164 -13.56 12.81 18.28
CA ALA A 164 -12.74 13.90 18.81
C ALA A 164 -13.24 15.32 18.43
N GLY A 165 -14.31 15.45 17.64
CA GLY A 165 -14.83 16.74 17.18
C GLY A 165 -13.86 17.52 16.30
N SER A 166 -12.88 16.84 15.71
CA SER A 166 -11.86 17.46 14.86
C SER A 166 -12.43 17.74 13.48
N ASP A 167 -13.03 18.92 13.31
CA ASP A 167 -13.45 19.44 12.00
C ASP A 167 -12.29 20.12 11.25
N ALA A 168 -11.05 19.68 11.52
CA ALA A 168 -9.89 20.14 10.79
C ALA A 168 -9.99 19.61 9.36
N ALA A 169 -10.51 20.44 8.46
CA ALA A 169 -10.60 20.19 7.03
C ALA A 169 -9.37 19.41 6.58
N ALA A 170 -9.59 18.19 6.06
CA ALA A 170 -8.53 17.40 5.46
C ALA A 170 -7.74 18.35 4.55
N PRO A 171 -6.40 18.46 4.68
CA PRO A 171 -5.65 19.51 4.01
C PRO A 171 -6.06 19.56 2.54
N THR A 172 -6.67 20.68 2.16
CA THR A 172 -7.26 20.95 0.84
C THR A 172 -6.19 20.85 -0.27
N ASP A 173 -4.93 20.77 0.14
CA ASP A 173 -3.74 20.51 -0.67
C ASP A 173 -3.51 19.01 -0.97
N GLY A 174 -4.45 18.13 -0.64
CA GLY A 174 -4.48 16.74 -1.11
C GLY A 174 -4.39 16.61 -2.64
N ARG A 175 -4.75 17.67 -3.39
CA ARG A 175 -4.50 17.78 -4.83
C ARG A 175 -3.00 17.80 -5.19
N SER A 176 -2.13 18.42 -4.38
CA SER A 176 -0.68 18.42 -4.64
C SER A 176 -0.07 17.02 -4.50
N LEU A 177 -0.55 16.24 -3.54
CA LEU A 177 -0.14 14.85 -3.34
C LEU A 177 -0.77 13.93 -4.40
N ALA A 178 -2.03 14.14 -4.77
CA ALA A 178 -2.80 13.30 -5.71
C ALA A 178 -2.33 13.38 -7.16
N THR A 179 -1.81 14.53 -7.59
CA THR A 179 -1.46 14.76 -9.00
C THR A 179 0.04 14.53 -9.32
N ARG A 180 0.90 14.25 -8.33
CA ARG A 180 2.38 14.29 -8.51
C ARG A 180 3.13 13.01 -8.15
N GLY A 181 2.50 12.04 -7.50
CA GLY A 181 3.09 10.71 -7.29
C GLY A 181 2.71 9.82 -8.45
N GLY A 182 3.62 9.62 -9.40
CA GLY A 182 3.48 8.59 -10.42
C GLY A 182 3.02 7.29 -9.75
N LEU A 183 1.83 6.85 -10.15
CA LEU A 183 1.35 5.50 -9.92
C LEU A 183 2.45 4.56 -10.44
N LEU A 184 2.48 3.34 -9.92
CA LEU A 184 3.20 2.19 -10.47
C LEU A 184 4.50 1.89 -9.71
N ILE A 185 4.31 1.03 -8.71
CA ILE A 185 5.29 -0.02 -8.48
C ILE A 185 5.33 -0.85 -9.77
N GLY A 186 6.27 -0.50 -10.67
CA GLY A 186 6.65 -1.29 -11.83
C GLY A 186 5.71 -1.26 -13.04
N GLU A 187 5.46 -0.09 -13.63
CA GLU A 187 5.27 -0.12 -15.09
C GLU A 187 6.65 -0.37 -15.71
N PRO A 188 6.82 -1.43 -16.53
CA PRO A 188 7.93 -1.41 -17.46
C PRO A 188 7.74 -0.19 -18.36
N PRO A 189 8.81 0.54 -18.76
CA PRO A 189 8.67 1.49 -19.83
C PRO A 189 8.10 0.74 -21.03
N VAL A 190 7.21 1.41 -21.76
CA VAL A 190 6.49 0.91 -22.94
C VAL A 190 7.44 0.26 -23.97
N ASP A 191 8.74 0.52 -23.87
CA ASP A 191 9.80 0.10 -24.79
C ASP A 191 10.73 -1.02 -24.25
N GLY A 192 10.38 -1.71 -23.17
CA GLY A 192 11.11 -2.91 -22.71
C GLY A 192 12.53 -2.66 -22.14
N ARG A 193 12.90 -1.41 -21.86
CA ARG A 193 14.15 -1.09 -21.16
C ARG A 193 13.96 -1.19 -19.64
N PRO A 194 14.98 -1.51 -18.83
CA PRO A 194 14.86 -1.40 -17.38
C PRO A 194 14.67 0.07 -16.99
N ALA A 195 13.73 0.35 -16.08
CA ALA A 195 13.63 1.66 -15.43
C ALA A 195 14.96 1.93 -14.70
N ALA A 196 15.64 3.03 -15.05
CA ALA A 196 16.87 3.43 -14.38
C ALA A 196 16.56 3.79 -12.92
N PHE A 197 17.31 3.17 -12.01
CA PHE A 197 17.08 3.13 -10.57
C PHE A 197 17.24 4.47 -9.87
#